data_AF-A0A662XGQ1-F1
#
_entry.id   AF-A0A662XGQ1-F1
#
_cell.length_a   1.000
_cell.length_b   1.000
_cell.length_c   1.000
_cell.angle_alpha   90.00
_cell.angle_beta   90.00
_cell.angle_gamma   90.00
#
_symmetry.space_group_name_H-M   'P 1'
#
loop_
_entity.id
_entity.type
_entity.pdbx_description
1 polymer ?
#
loop_
_entity_poly.entity_id
_entity_poly.type
_entity_poly.pdbx_seq_one_letter_code
_entity_poly.pdbx_strand_id
1 'polypeptide(L)'
;MASPVRSRHSSLGGEIVPEGVLEEQSVTVSRQTRTMSSSSLQQHLQDEQSRQLQQEQSRHVEAMAQQSAAAQQLTFEQLQKFHDQQEEIVKRFSGYLQEQFQNQVQLKGDYDALRSQMEEQQQLMTAHNAILREASEKVGHQAHEIENLREVVHSPDSPRGHSRWGWFARAPPDETQDEKMSSEETDDTPHMTGLPFANSPLPLMHLDLVVL
;
A
#
# COMPACT_ATOMS: atom_id res chain seq x y z
N MET A 1 12.21 -51.28 44.18
CA MET A 1 11.44 -52.13 45.11
C MET A 1 11.54 -53.56 44.59
N ALA A 2 12.51 -54.32 45.11
CA ALA A 2 12.32 -55.36 46.14
C ALA A 2 11.71 -56.66 45.56
N SER A 3 12.57 -57.68 45.40
CA SER A 3 12.24 -59.08 45.05
C SER A 3 11.42 -59.79 46.14
N PRO A 4 10.89 -61.00 45.85
CA PRO A 4 11.32 -62.18 46.61
C PRO A 4 11.62 -63.38 45.68
N VAL A 5 12.78 -64.05 45.78
CA VAL A 5 13.17 -65.10 46.74
C VAL A 5 12.53 -66.47 46.47
N ARG A 6 13.41 -67.42 46.14
CA ARG A 6 13.27 -68.88 46.01
C ARG A 6 12.55 -69.54 47.19
N SER A 7 11.87 -70.66 46.91
CA SER A 7 11.85 -71.81 47.81
C SER A 7 12.16 -73.09 47.03
N ARG A 8 13.24 -73.77 47.44
CA ARG A 8 13.55 -75.16 47.12
C ARG A 8 13.31 -75.93 48.41
N HIS A 9 12.54 -77.02 48.37
CA HIS A 9 12.78 -78.17 49.23
C HIS A 9 12.54 -79.45 48.44
N SER A 10 13.60 -80.24 48.39
CA SER A 10 13.63 -81.65 48.04
C SER A 10 12.91 -82.47 49.10
N SER A 11 12.21 -83.53 48.69
CA SER A 11 11.99 -84.70 49.54
C SER A 11 12.16 -85.96 48.72
N LEU A 12 13.16 -86.75 49.12
CA LEU A 12 13.43 -88.12 48.71
C LEU A 12 12.54 -89.07 49.53
N GLY A 13 12.27 -90.26 48.97
CA GLY A 13 11.61 -91.38 49.63
C GLY A 13 10.35 -91.79 48.87
N GLY A 14 10.15 -93.02 48.45
CA GLY A 14 10.89 -94.24 48.67
C GLY A 14 10.38 -95.30 47.68
N GLU A 15 11.26 -96.26 47.48
CA GLU A 15 11.16 -97.47 46.70
C GLU A 15 9.97 -98.37 47.11
N ILE A 16 9.46 -99.14 46.15
CA ILE A 16 8.96 -100.53 46.21
C ILE A 16 7.86 -100.69 45.15
N VAL A 17 8.24 -101.36 44.06
CA VAL A 17 7.35 -102.03 43.12
C VAL A 17 6.87 -103.33 43.77
N PRO A 18 5.61 -103.72 43.57
CA PRO A 18 5.38 -105.10 43.19
C PRO A 18 4.67 -105.19 41.84
N GLU A 19 5.32 -106.00 41.01
CA GLU A 19 4.95 -106.47 39.70
C GLU A 19 3.74 -107.41 39.82
N GLY A 20 2.72 -107.17 39.00
CA GLY A 20 1.61 -108.11 38.85
C GLY A 20 0.30 -107.46 38.42
N VAL A 21 -0.04 -107.64 37.14
CA VAL A 21 -1.40 -107.53 36.55
C VAL A 21 -1.88 -106.11 36.20
N LEU A 22 -1.19 -105.35 35.33
CA LEU A 22 -1.75 -104.13 34.70
C LEU A 22 -1.18 -103.86 33.29
N GLU A 23 -1.12 -104.85 32.39
CA GLU A 23 -0.69 -104.58 31.01
C GLU A 23 -1.81 -104.12 30.05
N GLU A 24 -3.10 -104.25 30.40
CA GLU A 24 -4.19 -103.80 29.50
C GLU A 24 -4.84 -102.45 29.87
N GLN A 25 -4.71 -101.97 31.10
CA GLN A 25 -5.23 -100.64 31.50
C GLN A 25 -4.23 -99.50 31.29
N SER A 26 -2.93 -99.78 31.27
CA SER A 26 -1.90 -98.75 31.03
C SER A 26 -1.90 -98.25 29.58
N VAL A 27 -2.29 -99.10 28.62
CA VAL A 27 -2.40 -98.75 27.20
C VAL A 27 -3.61 -97.85 26.94
N THR A 28 -4.74 -98.08 27.62
CA THR A 28 -5.94 -97.24 27.49
C THR A 28 -5.78 -95.90 28.20
N VAL A 29 -5.18 -95.86 29.41
CA VAL A 29 -4.86 -94.62 30.13
C VAL A 29 -3.74 -93.82 29.45
N SER A 30 -2.71 -94.47 28.91
CA SER A 30 -1.66 -93.79 28.13
C SER A 30 -2.21 -93.25 26.80
N ARG A 31 -3.15 -93.96 26.16
CA ARG A 31 -3.88 -93.43 25.00
C ARG A 31 -4.79 -92.27 25.39
N GLN A 32 -5.52 -92.35 26.51
CA GLN A 32 -6.38 -91.26 27.01
C GLN A 32 -5.59 -90.02 27.43
N THR A 33 -4.43 -90.18 28.08
CA THR A 33 -3.58 -89.05 28.46
C THR A 33 -2.86 -88.46 27.26
N ARG A 34 -2.45 -89.26 26.27
CA ARG A 34 -1.95 -88.76 24.97
C ARG A 34 -3.02 -88.01 24.18
N THR A 35 -4.27 -88.49 24.15
CA THR A 35 -5.34 -87.78 23.44
C THR A 35 -5.78 -86.51 24.16
N MET A 36 -5.84 -86.51 25.50
CA MET A 36 -6.08 -85.31 26.30
C MET A 36 -4.95 -84.28 26.13
N SER A 37 -3.68 -84.72 26.12
CA SER A 37 -2.52 -83.83 25.89
C SER A 37 -2.48 -83.28 24.47
N SER A 38 -2.81 -84.11 23.47
CA SER A 38 -2.92 -83.67 22.07
C SER A 38 -4.06 -82.68 21.88
N SER A 39 -5.21 -82.91 22.53
CA SER A 39 -6.35 -81.99 22.52
C SER A 39 -6.00 -80.67 23.19
N SER A 40 -5.27 -80.68 24.31
CA SER A 40 -4.86 -79.48 25.02
C SER A 40 -3.80 -78.68 24.26
N LEU A 41 -2.86 -79.35 23.56
CA LEU A 41 -1.92 -78.70 22.66
C LEU A 41 -2.61 -78.09 21.44
N GLN A 42 -3.59 -78.79 20.89
CA GLN A 42 -4.40 -78.30 19.77
C GLN A 42 -5.24 -77.08 20.18
N GLN A 43 -5.80 -77.08 21.38
CA GLN A 43 -6.53 -75.94 21.94
C GLN A 43 -5.61 -74.76 22.25
N HIS A 44 -4.42 -74.99 22.81
CA HIS A 44 -3.43 -73.94 23.03
C HIS A 44 -2.99 -73.28 21.72
N LEU A 45 -2.72 -74.06 20.66
CA LEU A 45 -2.40 -73.52 19.34
C LEU A 45 -3.54 -72.65 18.79
N GLN A 46 -4.79 -73.07 19.01
CA GLN A 46 -5.97 -72.33 18.57
C GLN A 46 -6.17 -71.02 19.35
N ASP A 47 -5.92 -71.04 20.66
CA ASP A 47 -5.95 -69.85 21.52
C ASP A 47 -4.82 -68.87 21.19
N GLU A 48 -3.63 -69.38 20.87
CA GLU A 48 -2.48 -68.59 20.46
C GLU A 48 -2.71 -67.92 19.10
N GLN A 49 -3.32 -68.63 18.15
CA GLN A 49 -3.76 -68.09 16.87
C GLN A 49 -4.83 -67.01 17.04
N SER A 50 -5.79 -67.24 17.94
CA SER A 50 -6.86 -66.29 18.27
C SER A 50 -6.29 -65.00 18.90
N ARG A 51 -5.31 -65.15 19.81
CA ARG A 51 -4.61 -64.02 20.41
C ARG A 51 -3.80 -63.23 19.38
N GLN A 52 -3.10 -63.91 18.47
CA GLN A 52 -2.39 -63.23 17.39
C GLN A 52 -3.34 -62.43 16.49
N LEU A 53 -4.45 -63.04 16.04
CA LEU A 53 -5.47 -62.34 15.26
C LEU A 53 -6.03 -61.12 16.00
N GLN A 54 -6.30 -61.26 17.30
CA GLN A 54 -6.81 -60.16 18.11
C GLN A 54 -5.76 -59.05 18.31
N GLN A 55 -4.49 -59.40 18.39
CA GLN A 55 -3.38 -58.45 18.52
C GLN A 55 -3.08 -57.73 17.20
N GLU A 56 -3.19 -58.41 16.06
CA GLU A 56 -3.13 -57.80 14.73
C GLU A 56 -4.31 -56.86 14.52
N GLN A 57 -5.52 -57.27 14.92
CA GLN A 57 -6.71 -56.44 14.85
C GLN A 57 -6.58 -55.20 15.73
N SER A 58 -6.07 -55.33 16.97
CA SER A 58 -5.84 -54.19 17.85
C SER A 58 -4.80 -53.22 17.28
N ARG A 59 -3.71 -53.73 16.68
CA ARG A 59 -2.70 -52.90 16.01
C ARG A 59 -3.27 -52.18 14.79
N HIS A 60 -4.14 -52.85 14.03
CA HIS A 60 -4.78 -52.24 12.87
C HIS A 60 -5.74 -51.11 13.28
N VAL A 61 -6.53 -51.33 14.35
CA VAL A 61 -7.40 -50.29 14.92
C VAL A 61 -6.58 -49.12 15.46
N GLU A 62 -5.48 -49.38 16.15
CA GLU A 62 -4.59 -48.32 16.67
C GLU A 62 -3.93 -47.52 15.53
N ALA A 63 -3.49 -48.19 14.46
CA ALA A 63 -2.94 -47.52 13.28
C ALA A 63 -3.99 -46.64 12.57
N MET A 64 -5.23 -47.15 12.42
CA MET A 64 -6.33 -46.35 11.87
C MET A 64 -6.68 -45.16 12.77
N ALA A 65 -6.67 -45.34 14.10
CA ALA A 65 -6.92 -44.27 15.05
C ALA A 65 -5.83 -43.18 14.94
N GLN A 66 -4.56 -43.55 14.87
CA GLN A 66 -3.45 -42.61 14.67
C GLN A 66 -3.55 -41.88 13.33
N GLN A 67 -3.89 -42.58 12.25
CA GLN A 67 -4.09 -41.96 10.94
C GLN A 67 -5.26 -40.97 10.97
N SER A 68 -6.35 -41.30 11.64
CA SER A 68 -7.51 -40.41 11.79
C SER A 68 -7.18 -39.18 12.65
N ALA A 69 -6.40 -39.35 13.72
CA ALA A 69 -5.95 -38.25 14.57
C ALA A 69 -5.03 -37.29 13.81
N ALA A 70 -4.09 -37.83 13.02
CA ALA A 70 -3.22 -37.02 12.15
C ALA A 70 -4.01 -36.25 11.09
N ALA A 71 -5.02 -36.89 10.47
CA ALA A 71 -5.91 -36.22 9.53
C ALA A 71 -6.70 -35.07 10.20
N GLN A 72 -7.23 -35.30 11.41
CA GLN A 72 -7.95 -34.27 12.17
C GLN A 72 -7.04 -33.09 12.54
N GLN A 73 -5.80 -33.35 12.97
CA GLN A 73 -4.82 -32.30 13.26
C GLN A 73 -4.55 -31.43 12.02
N LEU A 74 -4.33 -32.06 10.86
CA LEU A 74 -4.12 -31.33 9.60
C LEU A 74 -5.32 -30.48 9.22
N THR A 75 -6.55 -30.99 9.43
CA THR A 75 -7.76 -30.18 9.19
C THR A 75 -7.89 -29.01 10.15
N PHE A 76 -7.50 -29.18 11.42
CA PHE A 76 -7.51 -28.11 12.40
C PHE A 76 -6.49 -27.01 12.03
N GLU A 77 -5.27 -27.40 11.65
CA GLU A 77 -4.25 -26.45 11.20
C GLU A 77 -4.69 -25.69 9.93
N GLN A 78 -5.38 -26.35 8.99
CA GLN A 78 -5.94 -25.69 7.82
C GLN A 78 -7.02 -24.67 8.20
N LEU A 79 -7.93 -25.02 9.11
CA LEU A 79 -8.95 -24.11 9.62
C LEU A 79 -8.33 -22.91 10.34
N GLN A 80 -7.29 -23.14 11.13
CA GLN A 80 -6.57 -22.07 11.81
C GLN A 80 -5.92 -21.11 10.81
N LYS A 81 -5.18 -21.62 9.82
CA LYS A 81 -4.57 -20.80 8.77
C LYS A 81 -5.60 -19.99 7.99
N PHE A 82 -6.75 -20.60 7.69
CA PHE A 82 -7.85 -19.91 7.03
C PHE A 82 -8.42 -18.78 7.90
N HIS A 83 -8.59 -19.02 9.19
CA HIS A 83 -9.05 -18.00 10.13
C HIS A 83 -8.06 -16.83 10.24
N ASP A 84 -6.77 -17.14 10.39
CA ASP A 84 -5.71 -16.13 10.47
C ASP A 84 -5.66 -15.28 9.18
N GLN A 85 -5.81 -15.93 8.02
CA GLN A 85 -5.92 -15.22 6.73
C GLN A 85 -7.15 -14.32 6.66
N GLN A 86 -8.31 -14.78 7.14
CA GLN A 86 -9.51 -13.95 7.18
C GLN A 86 -9.31 -12.72 8.08
N GLU A 87 -8.71 -12.91 9.25
CA GLU A 87 -8.44 -11.81 10.18
C GLU A 87 -7.45 -10.79 9.56
N GLU A 88 -6.41 -11.28 8.89
CA GLU A 88 -5.45 -10.43 8.18
C GLU A 88 -6.13 -9.64 7.05
N ILE A 89 -6.96 -10.29 6.24
CA ILE A 89 -7.72 -9.63 5.17
C ILE A 89 -8.64 -8.55 5.74
N VAL A 90 -9.36 -8.85 6.82
CA VAL A 90 -10.25 -7.87 7.48
C VAL A 90 -9.44 -6.68 8.00
N LYS A 91 -8.29 -6.91 8.64
CA LYS A 91 -7.40 -5.84 9.10
C LYS A 91 -6.91 -4.98 7.94
N ARG A 92 -6.37 -5.59 6.88
CA ARG A 92 -5.89 -4.86 5.68
C ARG A 92 -7.02 -4.06 5.03
N PHE A 93 -8.20 -4.65 4.88
CA PHE A 93 -9.35 -3.99 4.29
C PHE A 93 -9.84 -2.79 5.14
N SER A 94 -9.89 -2.96 6.46
CA SER A 94 -10.25 -1.87 7.38
C SER A 94 -9.24 -0.73 7.35
N GLY A 95 -7.93 -1.03 7.31
CA GLY A 95 -6.87 -0.04 7.18
C GLY A 95 -6.96 0.72 5.85
N TYR A 96 -7.14 -0.01 4.74
CA TYR A 96 -7.35 0.59 3.42
C TYR A 96 -8.56 1.52 3.39
N LEU A 97 -9.71 1.10 3.92
CA LEU A 97 -10.91 1.94 3.99
C LEU A 97 -10.68 3.21 4.82
N GLN A 98 -9.97 3.09 5.94
CA GLN A 98 -9.62 4.22 6.78
C GLN A 98 -8.72 5.21 6.04
N GLU A 99 -7.69 4.73 5.34
CA GLU A 99 -6.82 5.55 4.51
C GLU A 99 -7.60 6.26 3.39
N GLN A 100 -8.50 5.55 2.70
CA GLN A 100 -9.35 6.15 1.67
C GLN A 100 -10.23 7.27 2.22
N PHE A 101 -10.82 7.07 3.40
CA PHE A 101 -11.61 8.12 4.05
C PHE A 101 -10.74 9.33 4.42
N GLN A 102 -9.56 9.09 5.01
CA GLN A 102 -8.67 10.17 5.40
C GLN A 102 -8.15 10.97 4.20
N ASN A 103 -7.79 10.29 3.12
CA ASN A 103 -7.41 10.92 1.86
C ASN A 103 -8.55 11.77 1.28
N GLN A 104 -9.79 11.28 1.33
CA GLN A 104 -10.95 12.05 0.86
C GLN A 104 -11.18 13.31 1.68
N VAL A 105 -11.02 13.24 3.01
CA VAL A 105 -11.16 14.39 3.91
C VAL A 105 -10.06 15.41 3.65
N GLN A 106 -8.80 14.96 3.51
CA GLN A 106 -7.66 15.83 3.20
C GLN A 106 -7.84 16.52 1.85
N LEU A 107 -8.15 15.76 0.80
CA LEU A 107 -8.34 16.30 -0.54
C LEU A 107 -9.47 17.34 -0.59
N LYS A 108 -10.55 17.11 0.17
CA LYS A 108 -11.62 18.10 0.30
C LYS A 108 -11.12 19.38 1.00
N GLY A 109 -10.35 19.23 2.08
CA GLY A 109 -9.74 20.35 2.79
C GLY A 109 -8.82 21.18 1.87
N ASP A 110 -8.01 20.51 1.06
CA ASP A 110 -7.11 21.15 0.10
C ASP A 110 -7.90 21.90 -0.99
N TYR A 111 -9.01 21.32 -1.47
CA TYR A 111 -9.90 21.99 -2.42
C TYR A 111 -10.55 23.25 -1.82
N ASP A 112 -11.04 23.16 -0.59
CA ASP A 112 -11.67 24.30 0.10
C ASP A 112 -10.64 25.42 0.39
N ALA A 113 -9.40 25.05 0.72
CA ALA A 113 -8.29 26.00 0.88
C ALA A 113 -7.92 26.68 -0.44
N LEU A 114 -7.76 25.91 -1.52
CA LEU A 114 -7.46 26.43 -2.85
C LEU A 114 -8.58 27.35 -3.35
N ARG A 115 -9.83 26.98 -3.12
CA ARG A 115 -10.98 27.82 -3.46
C ARG A 115 -10.93 29.15 -2.73
N SER A 116 -10.65 29.14 -1.43
CA SER A 116 -10.54 30.36 -0.63
C SER A 116 -9.42 31.27 -1.15
N GLN A 117 -8.28 30.69 -1.53
CA GLN A 117 -7.17 31.44 -2.12
C GLN A 117 -7.54 32.07 -3.47
N MET A 118 -8.26 31.35 -4.32
CA MET A 118 -8.74 31.87 -5.61
C MET A 118 -9.76 32.99 -5.44
N GLU A 119 -10.67 32.86 -4.47
CA GLU A 119 -11.64 33.91 -4.13
C GLU A 119 -10.94 35.17 -3.61
N GLU A 120 -9.92 35.03 -2.77
CA GLU A 120 -9.09 36.15 -2.30
C GLU A 120 -8.34 36.82 -3.45
N GLN A 121 -7.70 36.03 -4.33
CA GLN A 121 -7.00 36.57 -5.50
C GLN A 121 -7.96 37.30 -6.44
N GLN A 122 -9.16 36.75 -6.67
CA GLN A 122 -10.19 37.40 -7.46
C GLN A 122 -10.60 38.74 -6.85
N GLN A 123 -10.84 38.79 -5.54
CA GLN A 123 -11.17 40.04 -4.84
C GLN A 123 -10.04 41.07 -4.99
N LEU A 124 -8.79 40.67 -4.78
CA LEU A 124 -7.64 41.56 -4.96
C LEU A 124 -7.55 42.10 -6.39
N MET A 125 -7.73 41.26 -7.40
CA MET A 125 -7.74 41.68 -8.80
C MET A 125 -8.89 42.65 -9.11
N THR A 126 -10.08 42.41 -8.56
CA THR A 126 -11.22 43.33 -8.75
C THR A 126 -10.96 44.68 -8.10
N ALA A 127 -10.40 44.71 -6.90
CA ALA A 127 -10.02 45.95 -6.22
C ALA A 127 -8.93 46.71 -7.00
N HIS A 128 -7.92 46.00 -7.48
CA HIS A 128 -6.86 46.60 -8.30
C HIS A 128 -7.41 47.19 -9.61
N ASN A 129 -8.30 46.47 -10.30
CA ASN A 129 -8.95 46.98 -11.51
C ASN A 129 -9.83 48.21 -11.22
N ALA A 130 -10.51 48.25 -10.08
CA ALA A 130 -11.29 49.43 -9.67
C ALA A 130 -10.38 50.67 -9.49
N ILE A 131 -9.23 50.49 -8.84
CA ILE A 131 -8.24 51.57 -8.67
C ILE A 131 -7.68 52.03 -10.02
N LEU A 132 -7.30 51.09 -10.89
CA LEU A 132 -6.81 51.42 -12.23
C LEU A 132 -7.86 52.16 -13.07
N ARG A 133 -9.12 51.76 -12.96
CA ARG A 133 -10.23 52.44 -13.62
C ARG A 133 -10.40 53.87 -13.11
N GLU A 134 -10.40 54.07 -11.80
CA GLU A 134 -10.49 55.42 -11.21
C GLU A 134 -9.30 56.30 -11.63
N ALA A 135 -8.09 55.74 -11.63
CA ALA A 135 -6.90 56.43 -12.10
C ALA A 135 -7.02 56.80 -13.59
N SER A 136 -7.50 55.87 -14.43
CA SER A 136 -7.76 56.10 -15.85
C SER A 136 -8.79 57.20 -16.07
N GLU A 137 -9.87 57.23 -15.29
CA GLU A 137 -10.90 58.27 -15.38
C GLU A 137 -10.31 59.64 -14.99
N LYS A 138 -9.53 59.73 -13.92
CA LYS A 138 -8.84 60.98 -13.52
C LYS A 138 -7.84 61.46 -14.57
N VAL A 139 -7.03 60.56 -15.14
CA VAL A 139 -6.09 60.90 -16.21
C VAL A 139 -6.84 61.34 -17.47
N GLY A 140 -7.95 60.69 -17.81
CA GLY A 140 -8.81 61.11 -18.92
C GLY A 140 -9.37 62.52 -18.74
N HIS A 141 -9.87 62.84 -17.53
CA HIS A 141 -10.32 64.20 -17.19
C HIS A 141 -9.19 65.22 -17.30
N GLN A 142 -8.01 64.90 -16.74
CA GLN A 142 -6.85 65.79 -16.81
C GLN A 142 -6.38 66.00 -18.26
N ALA A 143 -6.38 64.95 -19.09
CA ALA A 143 -6.06 65.07 -20.51
C ALA A 143 -7.04 65.98 -21.25
N HIS A 144 -8.33 65.89 -20.94
CA HIS A 144 -9.35 66.76 -21.51
C HIS A 144 -9.20 68.23 -21.05
N GLU A 145 -8.88 68.46 -19.78
CA GLU A 145 -8.56 69.80 -19.27
C GLU A 145 -7.32 70.39 -19.97
N ILE A 146 -6.27 69.58 -20.18
CA ILE A 146 -5.08 69.99 -20.93
C ILE A 146 -5.43 70.34 -22.38
N GLU A 147 -6.25 69.53 -23.06
CA GLU A 147 -6.65 69.81 -24.44
C GLU A 147 -7.50 71.09 -24.52
N ASN A 148 -8.43 71.29 -23.60
CA ASN A 148 -9.22 72.53 -23.53
C ASN A 148 -8.32 73.76 -23.26
N LEU A 149 -7.37 73.65 -22.31
CA LEU A 149 -6.38 74.70 -22.06
C LEU A 149 -5.51 74.96 -23.30
N ARG A 150 -5.13 73.90 -24.02
CA ARG A 150 -4.39 74.00 -25.28
C ARG A 150 -5.22 74.74 -26.33
N GLU A 151 -6.48 74.40 -26.53
CA GLU A 151 -7.40 75.08 -27.45
C GLU A 151 -7.54 76.57 -27.08
N VAL A 152 -7.71 76.91 -25.81
CA VAL A 152 -7.78 78.31 -25.35
C VAL A 152 -6.49 79.08 -25.58
N VAL A 153 -5.33 78.43 -25.45
CA VAL A 153 -4.01 79.05 -25.74
C VAL A 153 -3.76 79.21 -27.24
N HIS A 154 -4.21 78.27 -28.06
CA HIS A 154 -4.05 78.29 -29.53
C HIS A 154 -5.18 79.04 -30.24
N SER A 155 -6.25 79.42 -29.53
CA SER A 155 -7.35 80.20 -30.08
C SER A 155 -6.84 81.57 -30.56
N PRO A 156 -7.24 82.00 -31.77
CA PRO A 156 -6.73 83.23 -32.40
C PRO A 156 -7.04 84.51 -31.61
N ASP A 157 -8.05 84.47 -30.73
CA ASP A 157 -8.49 85.61 -29.91
C ASP A 157 -7.83 85.67 -28.53
N SER A 158 -6.88 84.78 -28.20
CA SER A 158 -6.16 84.77 -26.92
C SER A 158 -4.92 85.67 -26.95
N PRO A 159 -4.95 86.86 -26.31
CA PRO A 159 -3.85 87.82 -26.42
C PRO A 159 -2.57 87.33 -25.71
N ARG A 160 -2.72 86.42 -24.73
CA ARG A 160 -1.63 85.92 -23.89
C ARG A 160 -1.02 84.62 -24.44
N GLY A 161 -1.75 83.86 -25.25
CA GLY A 161 -1.28 82.64 -25.92
C GLY A 161 -0.35 82.95 -27.10
N HIS A 162 -0.74 83.90 -27.95
CA HIS A 162 0.03 84.33 -29.12
C HIS A 162 1.41 84.88 -28.76
N SER A 163 1.52 85.72 -27.72
CA SER A 163 2.79 86.35 -27.33
C SER A 163 3.80 85.40 -26.70
N ARG A 164 3.36 84.30 -26.06
CA ARG A 164 4.28 83.38 -25.35
C ARG A 164 4.56 82.09 -26.12
N TRP A 165 3.63 81.62 -26.95
CA TRP A 165 3.74 80.35 -27.68
C TRP A 165 3.74 80.50 -29.20
N GLY A 166 3.46 81.68 -29.75
CA GLY A 166 3.46 81.94 -31.19
C GLY A 166 4.80 81.71 -31.90
N TRP A 167 5.93 81.72 -31.15
CA TRP A 167 7.24 81.35 -31.68
C TRP A 167 7.40 79.84 -31.92
N PHE A 168 6.68 78.98 -31.19
CA PHE A 168 6.78 77.52 -31.30
C PHE A 168 5.75 76.90 -32.25
N ALA A 169 4.66 77.62 -32.56
CA ALA A 169 3.62 77.16 -33.49
C ALA A 169 3.94 77.47 -34.97
N ARG A 170 5.08 78.10 -35.27
CA ARG A 170 5.52 78.33 -36.65
C ARG A 170 6.04 77.02 -37.21
N ALA A 171 5.25 76.37 -38.07
CA ALA A 171 5.75 75.26 -38.88
C ALA A 171 7.01 75.74 -39.64
N PRO A 172 8.10 74.95 -39.68
CA PRO A 172 9.26 75.30 -40.48
C PRO A 172 8.81 75.46 -41.94
N PRO A 173 9.35 76.46 -42.67
CA PRO A 173 9.03 76.60 -44.08
C PRO A 173 9.39 75.31 -44.82
N ASP A 174 8.47 74.85 -45.65
CA ASP A 174 8.58 73.69 -46.51
C ASP A 174 9.65 73.98 -47.57
N GLU A 175 10.90 73.56 -47.30
CA GLU A 175 11.99 73.58 -48.28
C GLU A 175 12.23 72.15 -48.77
N THR A 176 11.37 71.72 -49.68
CA THR A 176 11.75 70.72 -50.67
C THR A 176 12.74 71.34 -51.65
N GLN A 177 14.04 71.01 -51.54
CA GLN A 177 14.90 70.71 -52.69
C GLN A 177 16.25 70.14 -52.26
N ASP A 178 16.47 68.89 -52.68
CA ASP A 178 17.72 68.21 -53.06
C ASP A 178 19.08 68.80 -52.61
N GLU A 179 19.88 67.97 -51.92
CA GLU A 179 21.15 67.48 -52.48
C GLU A 179 21.73 66.27 -51.69
N LYS A 180 21.48 65.09 -52.26
CA LYS A 180 22.43 64.00 -52.54
C LYS A 180 23.76 63.92 -51.75
N MET A 181 23.85 62.87 -50.93
CA MET A 181 25.00 61.99 -50.62
C MET A 181 26.44 62.57 -50.58
N SER A 182 27.10 62.49 -49.42
CA SER A 182 28.29 61.62 -49.27
C SER A 182 28.67 61.42 -47.80
N SER A 183 29.14 60.20 -47.51
CA SER A 183 29.53 59.59 -46.24
C SER A 183 30.86 60.09 -45.65
N GLU A 184 31.00 60.03 -44.33
CA GLU A 184 32.19 59.64 -43.51
C GLU A 184 31.87 59.99 -42.03
N GLU A 185 31.36 59.08 -41.21
CA GLU A 185 32.11 58.13 -40.35
C GLU A 185 33.07 58.81 -39.37
N THR A 186 32.65 58.94 -38.10
CA THR A 186 33.47 58.57 -36.92
C THR A 186 32.54 58.31 -35.74
N ASP A 187 32.37 57.02 -35.49
CA ASP A 187 32.46 56.31 -34.21
C ASP A 187 32.38 57.15 -32.92
N ASP A 188 31.31 56.95 -32.14
CA ASP A 188 31.36 56.89 -30.67
C ASP A 188 30.01 56.39 -30.12
N THR A 189 29.84 55.07 -30.13
CA THR A 189 28.80 54.37 -29.35
C THR A 189 29.33 53.99 -27.97
N PRO A 190 28.61 54.35 -26.90
CA PRO A 190 28.39 53.40 -25.83
C PRO A 190 26.95 52.87 -25.90
N HIS A 191 26.86 51.61 -26.29
CA HIS A 191 25.71 50.73 -26.13
C HIS A 191 25.21 50.77 -24.67
N MET A 192 24.05 51.37 -24.42
CA MET A 192 23.28 51.15 -23.19
C MET A 192 21.84 50.83 -23.55
N THR A 193 21.68 49.66 -24.18
CA THR A 193 20.38 48.98 -24.28
C THR A 193 20.47 47.73 -23.42
N GLY A 194 20.57 47.93 -22.11
CA GLY A 194 20.27 46.91 -21.13
C GLY A 194 18.75 46.78 -21.01
N LEU A 195 18.15 45.89 -21.78
CA LEU A 195 16.85 45.32 -21.45
C LEU A 195 17.10 44.16 -20.48
N PRO A 196 16.69 44.22 -19.21
CA PRO A 196 16.38 43.02 -18.45
C PRO A 196 14.87 42.81 -18.54
N PHE A 197 14.41 42.29 -19.67
CA PHE A 197 13.16 41.53 -19.69
C PHE A 197 13.49 40.14 -20.22
N ALA A 198 12.86 39.15 -19.57
CA ALA A 198 12.95 37.71 -19.82
C ALA A 198 14.13 36.98 -19.16
N ASN A 199 14.09 36.86 -17.82
CA ASN A 199 14.29 35.54 -17.20
C ASN A 199 13.70 35.49 -15.78
N SER A 200 12.37 35.44 -15.66
CA SER A 200 11.76 34.86 -14.46
C SER A 200 11.71 33.35 -14.67
N PRO A 201 12.35 32.52 -13.83
CA PRO A 201 12.19 31.07 -13.93
C PRO A 201 10.73 30.72 -13.65
N LEU A 202 10.07 30.09 -14.62
CA LEU A 202 8.80 29.40 -14.40
C LEU A 202 9.01 28.37 -13.29
N PRO A 203 8.10 28.25 -12.30
CA PRO A 203 8.15 27.14 -11.37
C PRO A 203 7.98 25.83 -12.15
N LEU A 204 8.99 24.97 -12.05
CA LEU A 204 8.96 23.57 -12.48
C LEU A 204 7.75 22.89 -11.84
N MET A 205 6.72 22.64 -12.64
CA MET A 205 5.70 21.64 -12.32
C MET A 205 6.42 20.28 -12.40
N HIS A 206 6.88 19.77 -11.26
CA HIS A 206 7.23 18.36 -11.14
C HIS A 206 5.95 17.54 -11.31
N LEU A 207 5.68 17.13 -12.55
CA LEU A 207 4.85 15.98 -12.84
C LEU A 207 5.66 14.75 -12.47
N ASP A 208 5.53 14.30 -11.22
CA ASP A 208 5.85 12.91 -10.88
C ASP A 208 4.80 12.02 -11.54
N LEU A 209 5.10 11.68 -12.79
CA LEU A 209 4.46 10.60 -13.51
C LEU A 209 4.95 9.29 -12.88
N VAL A 210 4.33 8.90 -11.77
CA VAL A 210 4.43 7.52 -11.27
C VAL A 210 3.65 6.65 -12.25
N VAL A 211 4.40 6.07 -13.19
CA VAL A 211 3.95 4.95 -14.01
C VAL A 211 3.78 3.75 -13.07
N LEU A 212 2.54 3.30 -12.92
CA LEU A 212 2.16 1.95 -12.50
C LEU A 212 1.40 1.31 -13.66
#